data_AF-A0A6I4N7U2-F1
#
_entry.id   AF-A0A6I4N7U2-F1
#
_cell.length_a   1.000
_cell.length_b   1.000
_cell.length_c   1.000
_cell.angle_alpha   90.00
_cell.angle_beta   90.00
_cell.angle_gamma   90.00
#
_symmetry.space_group_name_H-M   'P 1'
#
loop_
_entity.id
_entity.type
_entity.pdbx_description
1 polymer ?
#
loop_
_entity_poly.entity_id
_entity_poly.type
_entity_poly.pdbx_seq_one_letter_code
_entity_poly.pdbx_strand_id
1 'polypeptide(L)'
;MSVLTNRAMVIAVAGAAMLLSGCGAGGDQPDAPPGHVPVTSFVGQTVAQVEGGLPSASSMVSYDLSKPVTGAKATYGTAKDTGTHADWIVVVACADTKNLEDDTHLAAGVLRADAYTEAIAGKAKDHAFDRYLAECGK
;
A
#
# COMPACT_ATOMS: atom_id res chain seq x y z
N MET A 1 -44.16 18.33 63.70
CA MET A 1 -42.70 18.23 63.44
C MET A 1 -42.54 17.60 62.07
N SER A 2 -41.81 18.09 61.08
CA SER A 2 -41.31 19.40 60.69
C SER A 2 -40.88 19.18 59.24
N VAL A 3 -41.23 20.12 58.37
CA VAL A 3 -40.74 20.27 56.99
C VAL A 3 -39.23 20.42 57.00
N LEU A 4 -38.50 19.84 56.03
CA LEU A 4 -37.34 20.49 55.41
C LEU A 4 -36.85 19.74 54.15
N THR A 5 -37.36 20.23 53.04
CA THR A 5 -36.73 20.31 51.72
C THR A 5 -35.24 20.63 51.83
N ASN A 6 -34.36 19.89 51.14
CA ASN A 6 -33.03 20.40 50.80
C ASN A 6 -32.51 19.85 49.45
N ARG A 7 -32.61 20.75 48.46
CA ARG A 7 -31.62 21.12 47.44
C ARG A 7 -30.69 20.03 46.86
N ALA A 8 -31.01 19.69 45.61
CA ALA A 8 -30.13 19.62 44.44
C ALA A 8 -28.61 19.41 44.67
N MET A 9 -28.09 18.32 44.12
CA MET A 9 -26.77 18.32 43.49
C MET A 9 -26.81 17.49 42.21
N VAL A 10 -26.48 18.16 41.12
CA VAL A 10 -26.35 17.65 39.76
C VAL A 10 -25.08 16.81 39.66
N ILE A 11 -25.17 15.58 39.15
CA ILE A 11 -24.03 14.91 38.51
C ILE A 11 -24.49 14.51 37.11
N ALA A 12 -24.08 15.32 36.13
CA ALA A 12 -24.15 14.97 34.73
C ALA A 12 -23.10 13.87 34.48
N VAL A 13 -23.55 12.63 34.27
CA VAL A 13 -22.70 11.58 33.69
C VAL A 13 -22.83 11.70 32.19
N ALA A 14 -21.79 12.26 31.58
CA ALA A 14 -21.61 12.36 30.15
C ALA A 14 -21.74 10.98 29.49
N GLY A 15 -22.49 10.95 28.39
CA GLY A 15 -22.76 9.75 27.63
C GLY A 15 -21.49 9.13 27.05
N ALA A 16 -21.44 7.80 27.13
CA ALA A 16 -20.58 6.98 26.29
C ALA A 16 -21.30 5.65 26.07
N ALA A 17 -21.96 5.50 24.92
CA ALA A 17 -22.35 4.19 24.42
C ALA A 17 -22.48 4.20 22.89
N MET A 18 -21.40 3.73 22.27
CA MET A 18 -21.38 2.80 21.13
C MET A 18 -21.92 3.33 19.80
N LEU A 19 -21.03 4.02 19.06
CA LEU A 19 -21.07 4.04 17.61
C LEU A 19 -20.02 3.05 17.07
N LEU A 20 -20.52 1.89 16.68
CA LEU A 20 -20.23 1.17 15.42
C LEU A 20 -18.81 1.26 14.83
N SER A 21 -18.14 0.10 14.86
CA SER A 21 -17.39 -0.49 13.75
C SER A 21 -16.56 0.45 12.85
N GLY A 22 -15.27 0.54 13.18
CA GLY A 22 -14.22 0.94 12.25
C GLY A 22 -13.06 -0.04 12.36
N CYS A 23 -12.87 -0.84 11.32
CA CYS A 23 -11.69 -1.67 11.12
C CYS A 23 -10.46 -0.74 11.01
N GLY A 24 -9.44 -0.94 11.84
CA GLY A 24 -8.21 -0.14 11.72
C GLY A 24 -7.43 -0.06 13.02
N ALA A 25 -6.65 -1.09 13.33
CA ALA A 25 -5.55 -1.00 14.27
C ALA A 25 -4.60 -2.18 14.03
N GLY A 26 -3.65 -1.97 13.12
CA GLY A 26 -2.55 -2.89 12.87
C GLY A 26 -1.35 -2.07 12.40
N GLY A 27 -0.55 -1.61 13.37
CA GLY A 27 0.83 -1.15 13.15
C GLY A 27 1.00 0.36 12.99
N ASP A 28 1.23 1.03 14.12
CA ASP A 28 2.01 2.27 14.18
C ASP A 28 3.27 2.17 13.31
N GLN A 29 3.38 3.01 12.28
CA GLN A 29 4.66 3.35 11.68
C GLN A 29 5.06 4.72 12.27
N PRO A 30 5.96 4.76 13.27
CA PRO A 30 6.36 6.01 13.87
C PRO A 30 7.27 6.77 12.90
N ASP A 31 6.83 7.98 12.55
CA ASP A 31 7.64 9.10 12.05
C ASP A 31 8.60 8.78 10.88
N ALA A 32 8.03 8.49 9.70
CA ALA A 32 8.77 8.73 8.46
C ALA A 32 8.90 10.26 8.25
N PRO A 33 10.12 10.81 8.04
CA PRO A 33 10.29 12.21 7.69
C PRO A 33 9.44 12.57 6.46
N PRO A 34 8.93 13.81 6.35
CA PRO A 34 8.18 14.22 5.17
C PRO A 34 9.07 14.03 3.93
N GLY A 35 8.66 13.12 3.03
CA GLY A 35 9.39 12.78 1.80
C GLY A 35 9.65 11.28 1.59
N HIS A 36 9.52 10.42 2.61
CA HIS A 36 9.64 8.97 2.41
C HIS A 36 8.29 8.38 2.02
N VAL A 37 8.08 8.12 0.74
CA VAL A 37 7.03 7.20 0.30
C VAL A 37 7.52 5.80 0.68
N PRO A 38 6.86 5.07 1.61
CA PRO A 38 7.25 3.69 1.88
C PRO A 38 7.17 2.96 0.56
N VAL A 39 8.21 2.26 0.12
CA VAL A 39 8.16 1.58 -1.18
C VAL A 39 7.05 0.51 -1.22
N THR A 40 6.66 0.02 -0.03
CA THR A 40 5.46 -0.80 0.22
C THR A 40 4.14 -0.09 -0.04
N SER A 41 4.08 1.24 0.00
CA SER A 41 2.86 2.00 -0.27
C SER A 41 2.43 1.93 -1.74
N PHE A 42 3.33 1.55 -2.65
CA PHE A 42 3.00 1.29 -4.05
C PHE A 42 2.37 -0.09 -4.27
N VAL A 43 2.56 -1.03 -3.33
CA VAL A 43 1.98 -2.37 -3.44
C VAL A 43 0.45 -2.29 -3.41
N GLY A 44 -0.18 -2.87 -4.43
CA GLY A 44 -1.62 -2.82 -4.65
C GLY A 44 -2.11 -1.64 -5.47
N GLN A 45 -1.24 -0.68 -5.83
CA GLN A 45 -1.57 0.37 -6.79
C GLN A 45 -1.44 -0.14 -8.22
N THR A 46 -2.12 0.53 -9.16
CA THR A 46 -1.89 0.28 -10.58
C THR A 46 -0.55 0.87 -11.02
N VAL A 47 0.07 0.27 -12.03
CA VAL A 47 1.31 0.81 -12.63
C VAL A 47 1.10 2.24 -13.11
N ALA A 48 -0.05 2.54 -13.74
CA ALA A 48 -0.38 3.89 -14.17
C ALA A 48 -0.48 4.91 -13.01
N GLN A 49 -0.96 4.51 -11.84
CA GLN A 49 -0.99 5.36 -10.65
C GLN A 49 0.42 5.64 -10.13
N VAL A 50 1.29 4.63 -10.11
CA VAL A 50 2.68 4.78 -9.67
C VAL A 50 3.44 5.68 -10.65
N GLU A 51 3.36 5.42 -11.96
CA GLU A 51 4.00 6.25 -12.99
C GLU A 51 3.56 7.71 -12.92
N GLY A 52 2.27 7.96 -12.70
CA GLY A 52 1.72 9.33 -12.57
C GLY A 52 2.08 10.03 -11.26
N GLY A 53 2.49 9.26 -10.23
CA GLY A 53 2.87 9.78 -8.91
C GLY A 53 4.38 9.94 -8.71
N LEU A 54 5.21 9.40 -9.61
CA LEU A 54 6.66 9.49 -9.51
C LEU A 54 7.16 10.91 -9.82
N PRO A 55 8.21 11.39 -9.12
CA PRO A 55 8.90 12.62 -9.49
C PRO A 55 9.40 12.56 -10.94
N SER A 56 9.43 13.70 -11.63
CA SER A 56 9.81 13.76 -13.05
C SER A 56 11.24 13.33 -13.35
N ALA A 57 12.12 13.31 -12.35
CA ALA A 57 13.49 12.82 -12.45
C ALA A 57 13.64 11.32 -12.15
N SER A 58 12.58 10.69 -11.61
CA SER A 58 12.56 9.28 -11.28
C SER A 58 12.00 8.47 -12.45
N SER A 59 12.42 7.21 -12.53
CA SER A 59 11.94 6.24 -13.51
C SER A 59 11.52 4.96 -12.80
N MET A 60 10.63 4.22 -13.44
CA MET A 60 10.23 2.89 -12.97
C MET A 60 10.65 1.84 -13.98
N VAL A 61 11.23 0.74 -13.47
CA VAL A 61 11.49 -0.48 -14.21
C VAL A 61 10.52 -1.54 -13.70
N SER A 62 9.61 -1.96 -14.57
CA SER A 62 8.60 -2.96 -14.23
C SER A 62 8.99 -4.35 -14.71
N TYR A 63 8.76 -5.36 -13.86
CA TYR A 63 9.05 -6.76 -14.09
C TYR A 63 7.76 -7.58 -14.01
N ASP A 64 7.43 -8.31 -15.07
CA ASP A 64 6.26 -9.18 -15.07
C ASP A 64 6.48 -10.41 -14.15
N LEU A 65 5.70 -10.50 -13.08
CA LEU A 65 5.77 -11.60 -12.13
C LEU A 65 4.70 -12.69 -12.37
N SER A 66 3.99 -12.67 -13.50
CA SER A 66 2.92 -13.64 -13.81
C SER A 66 3.41 -15.07 -13.74
N LYS A 67 4.59 -15.36 -14.29
CA LYS A 67 5.15 -16.72 -14.27
C LYS A 67 5.51 -17.21 -12.86
N PRO A 68 6.32 -16.49 -12.06
CA PRO A 68 6.69 -16.95 -10.72
C PRO A 68 5.57 -16.85 -9.67
N VAL A 69 4.51 -16.05 -9.90
CA VAL A 69 3.41 -15.88 -8.92
C VAL A 69 2.19 -16.73 -9.25
N THR A 70 1.75 -16.77 -10.52
CA THR A 70 0.53 -17.47 -10.92
C THR A 70 0.77 -18.61 -11.92
N GLY A 71 1.99 -18.75 -12.44
CA GLY A 71 2.32 -19.70 -13.50
C GLY A 71 1.90 -19.22 -14.90
N ALA A 72 1.26 -18.06 -15.01
CA ALA A 72 0.84 -17.50 -16.29
C ALA A 72 2.04 -17.00 -17.12
N LYS A 73 1.86 -16.91 -18.44
CA LYS A 73 2.89 -16.36 -19.32
C LYS A 73 3.02 -14.85 -19.09
N ALA A 74 4.26 -14.36 -19.00
CA ALA A 74 4.54 -12.93 -18.93
C ALA A 74 4.11 -12.22 -20.24
N THR A 75 3.45 -11.08 -20.09
CA THR A 75 2.92 -10.25 -21.18
C THR A 75 3.15 -8.74 -20.99
N TYR A 76 3.58 -8.27 -19.82
CA TYR A 76 3.95 -6.87 -19.60
C TYR A 76 5.12 -6.48 -20.52
N GLY A 77 5.12 -5.25 -21.01
CA GLY A 77 6.16 -4.70 -21.90
C GLY A 77 6.22 -5.36 -23.28
N THR A 78 5.23 -6.17 -23.66
CA THR A 78 5.15 -6.77 -25.00
C THR A 78 4.40 -5.86 -25.98
N ALA A 79 4.49 -6.11 -27.28
CA ALA A 79 3.76 -5.33 -28.29
C ALA A 79 2.22 -5.38 -28.18
N LYS A 80 1.66 -6.21 -27.28
CA LYS A 80 0.23 -6.24 -26.94
C LYS A 80 -0.10 -5.38 -25.71
N ASP A 81 0.92 -4.96 -24.97
CA ASP A 81 0.86 -4.09 -23.81
C ASP A 81 0.95 -2.62 -24.27
N THR A 82 0.04 -2.23 -25.15
CA THR A 82 -0.03 -0.88 -25.73
C THR A 82 -1.16 -0.04 -25.10
N GLY A 83 -1.77 -0.55 -24.03
CA GLY A 83 -2.85 0.09 -23.30
C GLY A 83 -2.34 1.01 -22.20
N THR A 84 -3.25 1.64 -21.46
CA THR A 84 -2.89 2.23 -20.18
C THR A 84 -2.48 1.10 -19.24
N HIS A 85 -1.38 1.24 -18.50
CA HIS A 85 -0.97 0.23 -17.50
C HIS A 85 -1.89 0.21 -16.26
N ALA A 86 -3.17 0.58 -16.41
CA ALA A 86 -4.16 0.64 -15.35
C ALA A 86 -4.69 -0.75 -14.95
N ASP A 87 -4.51 -1.75 -15.81
CA ASP A 87 -4.85 -3.15 -15.58
C ASP A 87 -3.66 -3.98 -15.08
N TRP A 88 -2.56 -3.33 -14.72
CA TRP A 88 -1.40 -3.94 -14.09
C TRP A 88 -1.23 -3.38 -12.68
N ILE A 89 -1.07 -4.27 -11.72
CA ILE A 89 -0.97 -3.99 -10.28
C ILE A 89 0.45 -4.28 -9.83
N VAL A 90 1.02 -3.35 -9.07
CA VAL A 90 2.30 -3.54 -8.40
C VAL A 90 2.12 -4.50 -7.22
N VAL A 91 2.90 -5.58 -7.19
CA VAL A 91 2.85 -6.59 -6.12
C VAL A 91 4.13 -6.64 -5.28
N VAL A 92 5.17 -5.93 -5.73
CA VAL A 92 6.41 -5.69 -5.00
C VAL A 92 7.04 -4.43 -5.59
N ALA A 93 7.67 -3.61 -4.77
CA ALA A 93 8.41 -2.45 -5.24
C ALA A 93 9.62 -2.19 -4.34
N CYS A 94 10.76 -1.90 -4.94
CA CYS A 94 12.04 -1.67 -4.27
C CYS A 94 12.80 -0.51 -4.95
N ALA A 95 13.48 0.31 -4.15
CA ALA A 95 14.32 1.41 -4.60
C ALA A 95 15.75 1.14 -4.09
N ASP A 96 16.76 1.46 -4.89
CA ASP A 96 18.19 1.36 -4.57
C ASP A 96 18.63 2.42 -3.51
N THR A 97 17.79 3.40 -3.18
CA THR A 97 18.00 4.33 -2.06
C THR A 97 16.78 4.46 -1.14
N LYS A 98 17.01 5.00 0.07
CA LYS A 98 15.98 5.25 1.08
C LYS A 98 15.03 6.40 0.72
N ASN A 99 15.34 7.17 -0.33
CA ASN A 99 14.61 8.36 -0.77
C ASN A 99 14.37 8.29 -2.29
N LEU A 100 13.12 8.29 -2.74
CA LEU A 100 12.81 8.38 -4.19
C LEU A 100 13.21 9.72 -4.83
N GLU A 101 13.43 10.75 -4.02
CA GLU A 101 13.97 12.02 -4.50
C GLU A 101 15.48 11.94 -4.77
N ASP A 102 16.18 11.04 -4.07
CA ASP A 102 17.61 10.77 -4.27
C ASP A 102 17.84 9.56 -5.20
N ASP A 103 16.80 8.74 -5.42
CA ASP A 103 16.81 7.58 -6.30
C ASP A 103 16.05 7.82 -7.59
N THR A 104 16.74 7.64 -8.69
CA THR A 104 16.16 7.78 -10.02
C THR A 104 15.49 6.49 -10.51
N HIS A 105 15.50 5.40 -9.73
CA HIS A 105 15.03 4.07 -10.19
C HIS A 105 14.19 3.29 -9.17
N LEU A 106 12.89 3.15 -9.46
CA LEU A 106 11.99 2.22 -8.78
C LEU A 106 11.92 0.90 -9.55
N ALA A 107 12.33 -0.21 -8.94
CA ALA A 107 12.07 -1.55 -9.45
C ALA A 107 10.70 -2.04 -8.95
N ALA A 108 9.79 -2.38 -9.86
CA ALA A 108 8.44 -2.83 -9.52
C ALA A 108 8.14 -4.19 -10.14
N GLY A 109 7.64 -5.14 -9.35
CA GLY A 109 7.10 -6.39 -9.84
C GLY A 109 5.60 -6.26 -10.03
N VAL A 110 5.08 -6.68 -11.18
CA VAL A 110 3.70 -6.40 -11.59
C VAL A 110 2.95 -7.66 -11.98
N LEU A 111 1.63 -7.62 -11.79
CA LEU A 111 0.68 -8.64 -12.25
C LEU A 111 -0.51 -7.98 -12.93
N ARG A 112 -1.14 -8.69 -13.85
CA ARG A 112 -2.45 -8.28 -14.35
C ARG A 112 -3.47 -8.22 -13.20
N ALA A 113 -4.38 -7.26 -13.25
CA ALA A 113 -5.39 -7.02 -12.21
C ALA A 113 -6.32 -8.23 -12.02
N ASP A 114 -6.64 -8.97 -13.08
CA ASP A 114 -7.44 -10.20 -13.02
C ASP A 114 -6.75 -11.34 -12.26
N ALA A 115 -5.41 -11.30 -12.18
CA ALA A 115 -4.59 -12.22 -11.42
C ALA A 115 -4.34 -11.75 -9.97
N TYR A 116 -4.62 -10.48 -9.65
CA TYR A 116 -4.39 -9.90 -8.32
C TYR A 116 -5.55 -10.21 -7.35
N THR A 117 -5.49 -11.39 -6.73
CA THR A 117 -6.47 -11.85 -5.74
C THR A 117 -6.16 -11.37 -4.32
N GLU A 118 -7.11 -11.47 -3.39
CA GLU A 118 -6.87 -11.17 -1.96
C GLU A 118 -5.71 -11.99 -1.37
N ALA A 119 -5.57 -13.25 -1.76
CA ALA A 119 -4.46 -14.11 -1.30
C ALA A 119 -3.10 -13.62 -1.81
N ILE A 120 -3.05 -13.10 -3.04
CA ILE A 120 -1.84 -12.49 -3.61
C ILE A 120 -1.57 -11.14 -2.96
N ALA A 121 -2.61 -10.34 -2.71
CA ALA A 121 -2.48 -9.07 -2.01
C ALA A 121 -1.93 -9.26 -0.58
N GLY A 122 -2.38 -10.28 0.15
CA GLY A 122 -1.83 -10.64 1.46
C GLY A 122 -0.34 -10.98 1.38
N LYS A 123 0.03 -11.89 0.47
CA LYS A 123 1.43 -12.27 0.24
C LYS A 123 2.32 -11.09 -0.18
N ALA A 124 1.80 -10.19 -1.00
CA ALA A 124 2.50 -8.99 -1.45
C ALA A 124 2.79 -8.05 -0.27
N LYS A 125 1.80 -7.82 0.60
CA LYS A 125 1.97 -7.05 1.83
C LYS A 125 2.93 -7.69 2.82
N ASP A 126 2.98 -9.02 2.84
CA ASP A 126 3.92 -9.80 3.64
C ASP A 126 5.31 -9.98 2.97
N HIS A 127 5.62 -9.20 1.92
CA HIS A 127 6.93 -9.20 1.25
C HIS A 127 7.34 -10.53 0.61
N ALA A 128 6.38 -11.42 0.34
CA ALA A 128 6.67 -12.76 -0.16
C ALA A 128 7.27 -12.78 -1.58
N PHE A 129 7.13 -11.68 -2.32
CA PHE A 129 7.56 -11.56 -3.72
C PHE A 129 8.88 -10.79 -3.89
N ASP A 130 9.41 -10.18 -2.83
CA ASP A 130 10.69 -9.45 -2.81
C ASP A 130 11.83 -10.28 -3.38
N ARG A 131 11.83 -11.58 -3.10
CA ARG A 131 12.81 -12.55 -3.63
C ARG A 131 12.90 -12.63 -5.16
N TYR A 132 11.91 -12.10 -5.88
CA TYR A 132 11.89 -12.14 -7.35
C TYR A 132 12.50 -10.90 -8.00
N LEU A 133 12.82 -9.87 -7.22
CA LEU A 133 13.57 -8.69 -7.66
C LEU A 133 14.90 -8.66 -6.93
N ALA A 134 16.00 -8.60 -7.68
CA ALA A 134 17.34 -8.55 -7.10
C ALA A 134 17.54 -7.24 -6.30
N GLU A 135 16.87 -6.18 -6.72
CA GLU A 135 16.85 -4.84 -6.12
C GLU A 135 16.27 -4.83 -4.70
N CYS A 136 15.42 -5.80 -4.35
CA CYS A 136 14.88 -5.93 -3.00
C CYS A 136 15.81 -6.64 -2.01
N GLY A 137 16.87 -7.29 -2.50
CA GLY A 137 17.80 -8.08 -1.68
C GLY A 137 19.13 -7.39 -1.39
N LYS A 138 19.27 -6.11 -1.76
CA LYS A 138 20.50 -5.32 -1.59
C LYS A 138 20.54 -4.56 -0.27
#